data_AF-A0A397FN24-F1
#
_entry.id   AF-A0A397FN24-F1
#
_cell.length_a   1.000
_cell.length_b   1.000
_cell.length_c   1.000
_cell.angle_alpha   90.00
_cell.angle_beta   90.00
_cell.angle_gamma   90.00
#
_symmetry.space_group_name_H-M   'P 1'
#
loop_
_entity.id
_entity.type
_entity.pdbx_description
1 polymer ?
#
loop_
_entity_poly.entity_id
_entity_poly.type
_entity_poly.pdbx_seq_one_letter_code
_entity_poly.pdbx_strand_id
1 'polypeptide(L)' 'CSAGNTCEIINDWYAQCKPSPTKEGVLATWARCGGIGYTGLTKCRDENKCLKYNDYYSQCVPL' A
#
# COMPACT_ATOMS: atom_id res chain seq x y z
N CYS A 1 19.36 -1.77 -5.41
CA CYS A 1 18.14 -1.87 -6.24
C CYS A 1 17.90 -0.53 -6.92
N SER A 2 17.41 -0.51 -8.17
CA SER A 2 17.03 0.74 -8.85
C SER A 2 15.92 1.47 -8.09
N ALA A 3 15.76 2.77 -8.32
CA ALA A 3 14.72 3.59 -7.69
C ALA A 3 13.33 2.91 -7.79
N GLY A 4 12.62 2.81 -6.66
CA GLY A 4 11.32 2.14 -6.57
C GLY A 4 11.37 0.65 -6.21
N ASN A 5 12.57 0.08 -5.98
CA ASN A 5 12.76 -1.29 -5.51
C ASN A 5 13.50 -1.29 -4.16
N THR A 6 13.03 -2.10 -3.21
CA THR A 6 13.70 -2.31 -1.91
C THR A 6 14.56 -3.57 -1.98
N CYS A 7 15.75 -3.52 -1.39
CA CYS A 7 16.60 -4.69 -1.22
C CYS A 7 16.09 -5.47 -0.01
N GLU A 8 15.43 -6.60 -0.25
CA GLU A 8 14.99 -7.50 0.81
C GLU A 8 16.06 -8.58 1.00
N ILE A 9 16.68 -8.61 2.17
CA ILE A 9 17.60 -9.68 2.56
C ILE A 9 16.75 -10.90 2.93
N ILE A 10 16.88 -11.96 2.16
CA ILE A 10 16.09 -13.19 2.33
C ILE A 10 16.83 -14.18 3.22
N ASN A 11 18.16 -14.20 3.14
CA ASN A 11 19.05 -14.91 4.04
C ASN A 11 20.47 -14.35 3.96
N ASP A 12 21.40 -14.92 4.74
CA ASP A 12 22.80 -14.49 4.86
C ASP A 12 23.56 -14.46 3.52
N TRP A 13 23.08 -15.16 2.50
CA TRP A 13 23.76 -15.33 1.21
C TRP A 13 22.96 -14.76 0.03
N TYR A 14 21.72 -14.32 0.25
CA TYR A 14 20.79 -13.95 -0.81
C TYR A 14 19.94 -12.73 -0.43
N ALA A 15 20.05 -11.70 -1.26
CA ALA A 15 19.19 -10.54 -1.22
C ALA A 15 18.58 -10.31 -2.60
N GLN A 16 17.29 -9.99 -2.64
CA GLN A 16 16.57 -9.73 -3.88
C GLN A 16 16.04 -8.30 -3.88
N CYS A 17 16.11 -7.65 -5.05
CA CYS A 17 15.38 -6.43 -5.30
C CYS A 17 13.91 -6.75 -5.58
N LYS A 18 13.05 -6.49 -4.61
CA LYS A 18 11.60 -6.58 -4.81
C LYS A 18 11.04 -5.17 -5.07
N PRO A 19 9.91 -5.05 -5.81
CA PRO A 19 9.19 -3.79 -5.90
C PRO A 19 9.00 -3.25 -4.49
N SER A 20 9.44 -2.01 -4.25
CA SER A 20 9.11 -1.39 -2.97
C SER A 20 7.59 -1.45 -2.87
N PRO A 21 7.02 -2.05 -1.80
CA PRO A 21 5.62 -1.85 -1.56
C PRO A 21 5.39 -0.34 -1.60
N THR A 22 4.25 0.04 -2.15
CA THR A 22 3.61 1.33 -1.92
C THR A 22 4.18 1.95 -0.64
N LYS A 23 4.94 3.06 -0.74
CA LYS A 23 5.60 3.81 0.35
C LYS A 23 5.18 3.28 1.73
N GLU A 24 6.08 2.69 2.52
CA GLU A 24 5.68 2.08 3.81
C GLU A 24 4.65 2.95 4.56
N GLY A 25 3.52 2.35 4.90
CA GLY A 25 2.41 3.05 5.51
C GLY A 25 1.38 3.66 4.55
N VAL A 26 1.47 3.43 3.23
CA VAL A 26 0.43 3.82 2.26
C VAL A 26 -0.11 2.64 1.45
N LEU A 27 -1.37 2.75 1.04
CA LEU A 27 -2.11 1.75 0.30
C LEU A 27 -2.02 1.93 -1.21
N ALA A 28 -1.95 0.80 -1.92
CA ALA A 28 -1.97 0.77 -3.37
C ALA A 28 -3.29 1.30 -3.94
N THR A 29 -3.28 1.69 -5.22
CA THR A 29 -4.50 2.00 -5.96
C THR A 29 -5.44 0.80 -5.91
N TRP A 30 -6.72 1.06 -5.67
CA TRP A 30 -7.80 0.08 -5.48
C TRP A 30 -7.73 -0.75 -4.20
N ALA A 31 -6.76 -0.53 -3.30
CA ALA A 31 -6.76 -1.19 -2.01
C ALA A 31 -7.84 -0.62 -1.07
N ARG A 32 -8.36 -1.45 -0.17
CA ARG A 32 -9.30 -1.03 0.88
C ARG A 32 -8.58 -0.14 1.88
N CYS A 33 -9.10 1.07 2.10
CA CYS A 33 -8.55 2.10 2.99
C CYS A 33 -9.40 2.39 4.23
N GLY A 34 -10.56 1.75 4.36
CA GLY A 34 -11.40 1.97 5.54
C GLY A 34 -12.70 1.19 5.53
N GLY A 35 -13.52 1.51 6.53
CA GLY A 35 -14.82 0.90 6.81
C GLY A 35 -14.87 0.23 8.18
N ILE A 36 -16.07 0.00 8.70
CA ILE A 36 -16.32 -0.66 9.98
C ILE A 36 -15.58 -2.02 10.02
N GLY A 37 -14.80 -2.22 11.08
CA GLY A 37 -14.01 -3.44 11.30
C GLY A 37 -12.68 -3.50 10.54
N TYR A 38 -12.29 -2.47 9.79
CA TYR A 38 -10.99 -2.40 9.13
C TYR A 38 -9.89 -1.93 10.11
N THR A 39 -8.82 -2.73 10.26
CA THR A 39 -7.69 -2.47 11.16
C THR A 39 -6.36 -2.22 10.42
N GLY A 40 -6.41 -2.12 9.09
CA GLY A 40 -5.23 -1.90 8.25
C GLY A 40 -4.85 -0.43 8.09
N LEU A 41 -3.94 -0.17 7.15
CA LEU A 41 -3.51 1.18 6.78
C LEU A 41 -4.67 1.99 6.19
N THR A 42 -4.82 3.25 6.58
CA THR A 42 -5.91 4.11 6.07
C THR A 42 -5.44 5.13 5.03
N LYS A 43 -4.12 5.31 4.88
CA LYS A 43 -3.52 6.29 4.00
C LYS A 43 -3.33 5.70 2.60
N CYS A 44 -3.85 6.37 1.58
CA CYS A 44 -3.59 6.03 0.18
C CYS A 44 -2.26 6.62 -0.32
N ARG A 45 -1.79 6.15 -1.48
CA ARG A 45 -0.75 6.86 -2.26
C ARG A 45 -1.10 8.34 -2.47
N ASP A 46 -0.07 9.16 -2.67
CA ASP A 46 -0.19 10.61 -2.82
C ASP A 46 -1.10 10.98 -4.02
N GLU A 47 -1.14 10.15 -5.06
CA GLU A 47 -2.00 10.30 -6.25
C GLU A 47 -3.43 9.71 -6.12
N ASN A 48 -3.79 9.16 -4.96
CA ASN A 48 -5.07 8.49 -4.74
C ASN A 48 -5.85 9.12 -3.56
N LYS A 49 -7.17 9.02 -3.59
CA LYS A 49 -8.07 9.41 -2.49
C LYS A 49 -8.80 8.20 -1.93
N CYS A 50 -8.93 8.12 -0.61
CA CYS A 50 -9.78 7.14 0.03
C CYS A 50 -11.26 7.53 -0.17
N LEU A 51 -11.95 6.82 -1.06
CA LEU A 51 -13.37 7.02 -1.34
C LEU A 51 -14.21 6.03 -0.53
N LYS A 52 -15.20 6.55 0.22
CA LYS A 52 -16.17 5.73 0.92
C LYS A 52 -17.25 5.26 -0.05
N TYR A 53 -17.42 3.93 -0.17
CA TYR A 53 -18.52 3.32 -0.91
C TYR A 53 -19.70 3.00 0.00
N ASN A 54 -19.43 2.48 1.20
CA ASN A 54 -20.42 2.23 2.24
C ASN A 54 -19.75 2.27 3.62
N ASP A 55 -20.53 2.03 4.68
CA ASP A 55 -20.02 2.08 6.06
C ASP A 55 -18.95 1.02 6.35
N TYR A 56 -18.97 -0.12 5.66
CA TYR A 56 -18.04 -1.22 5.86
C TYR A 56 -16.85 -1.20 4.90
N TYR A 57 -16.90 -0.40 3.84
CA TYR A 57 -15.91 -0.42 2.76
C TYR A 57 -15.61 0.96 2.19
N SER A 58 -14.32 1.31 2.24
CA SER A 58 -13.73 2.45 1.55
C SER A 58 -12.49 1.98 0.78
N GLN A 59 -12.22 2.57 -0.39
CA GLN A 59 -11.15 2.15 -1.28
C GLN A 59 -10.35 3.35 -1.82
N CYS A 60 -9.05 3.16 -1.99
CA CYS A 60 -8.18 4.13 -2.65
C CYS A 60 -8.48 4.18 -4.14
N VAL A 61 -9.03 5.28 -4.62
CA VAL A 61 -9.29 5.52 -6.04
C VAL A 61 -8.34 6.60 -6.56
N PRO A 62 -7.91 6.54 -7.84
CA PRO A 62 -7.21 7.66 -8.46
C PRO A 62 -8.00 8.96 -8.32
N LEU A 63 -7.29 10.06 -8.10
CA LEU A 63 -7.87 11.41 -8.13
C LEU A 63 -8.44 11.76 -9.51
#